data_AF-A0AAD4VYD5-F1
#
_entry.id   AF-A0AAD4VYD5-F1
#
_cell.length_a   1.000
_cell.length_b   1.000
_cell.length_c   1.000
_cell.angle_alpha   90.00
_cell.angle_beta   90.00
_cell.angle_gamma   90.00
#
_symmetry.space_group_name_H-M   'P 1'
#
loop_
_entity.id
_entity.type
_entity.pdbx_description
1 polymer ?
#
loop_
_entity_poly.entity_id
_entity_poly.type
_entity_poly.pdbx_seq_one_letter_code
_entity_poly.pdbx_strand_id
1 'polypeptide(L)'
;MNQRHAPSRVALDPLFLYIPIIDECNKCLGEDKTVRNAALILRSLSDIPFLIRIVIKIRVLIRTKILLPCPVLSFMYNRIRYGPPSRNILCLVQVEFLAILSVPQVAVAVLFFKVKGSGYFYERSIINLVLLFQYLPRIFRIYLHAFSIKKIWIKGVLNFYLYIHASHMLGAIWYFLSIQRGTICWHEGCKSPEGCKAIHYCHEIDTTLQSGNTAGQVNFSTKFFYTMWWGFRNMSNYGTDLKTSNYLWENCFAILISAIVLLLFSYLIGNVQTCMQQLTSTNLLEVEKGKEGEIRYWMSRNCLLEYKKIKMMPNINQNLLDNMDADAKLVKLPG
;
A
#
# COMPACT_ATOMS: atom_id res chain seq x y z
N MET A 1 -3.78 -1.96 23.10
CA MET A 1 -4.14 -3.05 22.16
C MET A 1 -3.34 -2.89 20.88
N ASN A 2 -2.28 -3.70 20.71
CA ASN A 2 -1.36 -3.59 19.58
C ASN A 2 -1.96 -4.28 18.35
N GLN A 3 -2.64 -3.52 17.49
CA GLN A 3 -3.13 -3.99 16.21
C GLN A 3 -1.96 -4.19 15.22
N ARG A 4 -1.16 -5.25 15.41
CA ARG A 4 -0.27 -5.73 14.34
C ARG A 4 -1.14 -6.40 13.27
N HIS A 5 -1.65 -5.61 12.32
CA HIS A 5 -2.19 -6.11 11.06
C HIS A 5 -1.05 -6.16 10.05
N ALA A 6 -0.91 -7.29 9.36
CA ALA A 6 0.20 -7.52 8.45
C ALA A 6 0.03 -6.64 7.20
N PRO A 7 0.96 -5.71 6.91
CA PRO A 7 0.91 -4.89 5.70
C PRO A 7 0.89 -5.75 4.42
N SER A 8 1.42 -6.98 4.49
CA SER A 8 1.54 -7.94 3.39
C SER A 8 0.24 -8.30 2.69
N ARG A 9 -0.92 -8.17 3.33
CA ARG A 9 -2.21 -8.56 2.71
C ARG A 9 -2.62 -7.62 1.58
N VAL A 10 -2.37 -6.33 1.76
CA VAL A 10 -2.84 -5.29 0.81
C VAL A 10 -1.97 -5.29 -0.46
N ALA A 11 -0.70 -5.71 -0.34
CA ALA A 11 0.22 -5.89 -1.45
C ALA A 11 -0.20 -6.95 -2.48
N LEU A 12 -1.06 -7.91 -2.08
CA LEU A 12 -1.50 -9.03 -2.92
C LEU A 12 -2.75 -8.70 -3.75
N ASP A 13 -3.54 -7.70 -3.36
CA ASP A 13 -4.80 -7.35 -4.05
C ASP A 13 -4.60 -6.97 -5.54
N PRO A 14 -3.52 -6.27 -5.96
CA PRO A 14 -3.31 -5.96 -7.38
C PRO A 14 -2.96 -7.17 -8.26
N LEU A 15 -2.63 -8.34 -7.69
CA LEU A 15 -2.32 -9.54 -8.48
C LEU A 15 -3.47 -9.96 -9.40
N PHE A 16 -4.72 -9.71 -8.99
CA PHE A 16 -5.90 -10.00 -9.80
C PHE A 16 -5.96 -9.18 -11.10
N LEU A 17 -5.37 -7.97 -11.10
CA LEU A 17 -5.29 -7.11 -12.29
C LEU A 17 -4.32 -7.65 -13.34
N TYR A 18 -3.40 -8.55 -12.95
CA TYR A 18 -2.46 -9.21 -13.86
C TYR A 18 -2.99 -10.53 -14.45
N ILE A 19 -4.19 -10.98 -14.10
CA ILE A 19 -4.74 -12.23 -14.63
C ILE A 19 -5.08 -12.18 -16.12
N PRO A 20 -5.75 -11.14 -16.66
CA PRO A 20 -6.04 -11.11 -18.09
C PRO A 20 -4.74 -10.98 -18.88
N ILE A 21 -4.63 -11.77 -19.94
CA ILE A 21 -3.50 -11.76 -20.87
C ILE A 21 -4.05 -11.74 -22.29
N ILE A 22 -3.31 -11.14 -23.21
CA ILE A 22 -3.60 -11.26 -24.64
C ILE A 22 -2.70 -12.36 -25.18
N ASP A 23 -3.30 -13.38 -25.79
CA ASP A 23 -2.57 -14.37 -26.55
C ASP A 23 -2.20 -13.75 -27.90
N GLU A 24 -0.91 -13.54 -28.13
CA GLU A 24 -0.42 -12.92 -29.37
C GLU A 24 -0.56 -13.83 -30.59
N CYS A 25 -0.58 -15.16 -30.40
CA CYS A 25 -0.68 -16.14 -31.48
C CYS A 25 -2.12 -16.27 -31.95
N ASN A 26 -3.03 -16.47 -31.00
CA ASN A 26 -4.46 -16.71 -31.27
C ASN A 26 -5.28 -15.41 -31.30
N LYS A 27 -4.65 -14.25 -31.04
CA LYS A 27 -5.27 -12.92 -30.97
C LYS A 27 -6.53 -12.90 -30.10
N CYS A 28 -6.48 -13.61 -28.98
CA CYS A 28 -7.61 -13.81 -28.07
C CYS A 28 -7.31 -13.31 -26.66
N LEU A 29 -8.38 -13.04 -25.90
CA LEU A 29 -8.28 -12.69 -24.49
C LEU A 29 -8.18 -13.98 -23.67
N GLY A 30 -7.02 -14.22 -23.10
CA GLY A 30 -6.73 -15.36 -22.23
C GLY A 30 -6.71 -14.98 -20.75
N GLU A 31 -6.47 -15.99 -19.92
CA GLU A 31 -6.18 -15.82 -18.50
C GLU A 31 -4.89 -16.53 -18.13
N ASP A 32 -4.08 -15.89 -17.29
CA ASP A 32 -2.92 -16.51 -16.69
C ASP A 32 -3.36 -17.38 -15.50
N LYS A 33 -3.49 -18.69 -15.75
CA LYS A 33 -3.90 -19.66 -14.73
C LYS A 33 -2.91 -19.75 -13.57
N THR A 34 -1.62 -19.56 -13.84
CA THR A 34 -0.55 -19.60 -12.83
C THR A 34 -0.67 -18.42 -11.88
N VAL A 35 -0.79 -17.21 -12.43
CA VAL A 35 -0.98 -15.99 -11.64
C VAL A 35 -2.29 -16.03 -10.87
N ARG A 36 -3.37 -16.52 -11.49
CA ARG A 36 -4.65 -16.72 -10.81
C ARG A 36 -4.52 -17.64 -9.59
N ASN A 37 -3.97 -18.83 -9.78
CA ASN A 37 -3.83 -19.81 -8.70
C ASN A 37 -2.91 -19.27 -7.60
N ALA A 38 -1.79 -18.64 -7.97
CA ALA A 38 -0.88 -18.00 -7.02
C ALA A 38 -1.59 -16.88 -6.23
N ALA A 39 -2.33 -16.00 -6.88
CA ALA A 39 -3.08 -14.91 -6.24
C ALA A 39 -4.11 -15.46 -5.25
N LEU A 40 -4.86 -16.50 -5.62
CA LEU A 40 -5.82 -17.16 -4.74
C LEU A 40 -5.13 -17.79 -3.52
N ILE A 41 -4.07 -18.57 -3.73
CA ILE A 41 -3.33 -19.23 -2.63
C ILE A 41 -2.73 -18.20 -1.68
N LEU A 42 -2.00 -17.20 -2.20
CA LEU A 42 -1.38 -16.14 -1.40
C LEU A 42 -2.44 -15.34 -0.63
N ARG A 43 -3.56 -15.03 -1.28
CA ARG A 43 -4.68 -14.32 -0.64
C ARG A 43 -5.27 -15.16 0.50
N SER A 44 -5.56 -16.43 0.28
CA SER A 44 -6.06 -17.34 1.32
C SER A 44 -5.08 -17.47 2.50
N LEU A 45 -3.79 -17.68 2.24
CA LEU A 45 -2.76 -17.78 3.28
C LEU A 45 -2.68 -16.49 4.12
N SER A 46 -2.73 -15.33 3.47
CA SER A 46 -2.69 -14.03 4.16
C SER A 46 -3.94 -13.74 5.01
N ASP A 47 -5.07 -14.41 4.77
CA ASP A 47 -6.31 -14.29 5.55
C ASP A 47 -6.34 -15.14 6.82
N ILE A 48 -5.61 -16.26 6.87
CA ILE A 48 -5.58 -17.20 8.00
C ILE A 48 -5.35 -16.49 9.36
N PRO A 49 -4.36 -15.59 9.54
CA PRO A 49 -4.15 -14.93 10.84
C PRO A 49 -5.32 -14.08 11.31
N PHE A 50 -6.13 -13.54 10.39
CA PHE A 50 -7.32 -12.77 10.73
C PHE A 50 -8.47 -13.67 11.14
N LEU A 51 -8.67 -14.78 10.43
CA LEU A 51 -9.65 -15.80 10.81
C LEU A 51 -9.36 -16.37 12.20
N ILE A 52 -8.10 -16.69 12.49
CA ILE A 52 -7.67 -17.15 13.83
C ILE A 52 -8.04 -16.12 14.90
N ARG A 53 -7.79 -14.82 14.66
CA ARG A 53 -8.14 -13.76 15.62
C ARG A 53 -9.65 -13.64 15.84
N ILE A 54 -10.45 -13.77 14.79
CA ILE A 54 -11.91 -13.79 14.91
C ILE A 54 -12.35 -14.98 15.78
N VAL A 55 -11.84 -16.19 15.50
CA VAL A 55 -12.18 -17.39 16.27
C VAL A 55 -11.78 -17.25 17.74
N ILE A 56 -10.59 -16.71 18.04
CA ILE A 56 -10.15 -16.46 19.43
C ILE A 56 -11.10 -15.46 20.11
N LYS A 57 -11.44 -14.34 19.45
CA LYS A 57 -12.39 -13.36 20.01
C LYS A 57 -13.76 -13.97 20.29
N ILE A 58 -14.28 -14.78 19.37
CA ILE A 58 -15.56 -15.48 19.53
C ILE A 58 -15.48 -16.47 20.70
N ARG A 59 -14.40 -17.27 20.81
CA ARG A 59 -14.22 -18.21 21.93
C ARG A 59 -14.15 -17.51 23.28
N VAL A 60 -13.44 -16.39 23.37
CA VAL A 60 -13.39 -15.56 24.59
C VAL A 60 -14.78 -15.02 24.93
N LEU A 61 -15.50 -14.49 23.94
CA LEU A 61 -16.85 -13.95 24.12
C LEU A 61 -17.85 -15.02 24.62
N ILE A 62 -17.81 -16.23 24.03
CA ILE A 62 -18.63 -17.38 24.45
C ILE A 62 -18.28 -17.79 25.89
N ARG A 63 -16.99 -17.87 26.23
CA ARG A 63 -16.53 -18.28 27.57
C ARG A 63 -16.95 -17.30 28.67
N THR A 64 -17.06 -16.01 28.36
CA THR A 64 -17.48 -14.98 29.32
C THR A 64 -18.99 -14.91 29.58
N LYS A 65 -19.83 -15.76 28.94
CA LYS A 65 -21.31 -15.78 29.09
C LYS A 65 -21.99 -14.40 28.98
N ILE A 66 -21.43 -13.48 28.21
CA ILE A 66 -22.10 -12.21 27.90
C ILE A 66 -23.06 -12.48 26.73
N LEU A 67 -24.35 -12.57 27.06
CA LEU A 67 -25.44 -12.88 26.13
C LEU A 67 -25.96 -11.58 25.45
N LEU A 68 -25.34 -11.25 24.29
CA LEU A 68 -25.77 -10.35 23.18
C LEU A 68 -26.04 -8.83 23.45
N PRO A 69 -25.90 -7.92 22.45
CA PRO A 69 -25.83 -8.12 20.98
C PRO A 69 -24.55 -7.54 20.32
N CYS A 70 -24.20 -8.04 19.12
CA CYS A 70 -23.25 -7.48 18.14
C CYS A 70 -21.92 -6.83 18.62
N PRO A 71 -20.77 -7.09 17.94
CA PRO A 71 -19.51 -6.36 18.20
C PRO A 71 -19.64 -4.82 18.14
N VAL A 72 -20.68 -4.34 17.46
CA VAL A 72 -21.04 -2.93 17.26
C VAL A 72 -21.42 -2.23 18.57
N LEU A 73 -22.18 -2.87 19.48
CA LEU A 73 -22.70 -2.21 20.68
C LEU A 73 -21.65 -2.12 21.80
N SER A 74 -20.81 -3.16 21.94
CA SER A 74 -19.72 -3.19 22.93
C SER A 74 -18.61 -2.17 22.62
N PHE A 75 -18.34 -1.91 21.34
CA PHE A 75 -17.39 -0.87 20.91
C PHE A 75 -17.94 0.54 21.17
N MET A 76 -19.24 0.76 20.95
CA MET A 76 -19.90 2.04 21.28
C MET A 76 -19.90 2.32 22.78
N TYR A 77 -20.22 1.33 23.62
CA TYR A 77 -20.30 1.50 25.08
C TYR A 77 -18.95 1.87 25.72
N ASN A 78 -17.86 1.21 25.30
CA ASN A 78 -16.53 1.45 25.88
C ASN A 78 -15.91 2.79 25.46
N ARG A 79 -16.33 3.37 24.32
CA ARG A 79 -15.80 4.65 23.82
C ARG A 79 -16.58 5.87 24.32
N ILE A 80 -17.88 5.72 24.61
CA ILE A 80 -18.70 6.75 25.27
C ILE A 80 -18.25 6.97 26.73
N ARG A 81 -17.77 5.93 27.42
CA ARG A 81 -17.41 6.00 28.85
C ARG A 81 -15.97 6.45 29.15
N TYR A 82 -15.05 6.34 28.18
CA TYR A 82 -13.60 6.62 28.40
C TYR A 82 -12.90 7.43 27.29
N GLY A 83 -13.63 7.93 26.28
CA GLY A 83 -13.04 8.66 25.15
C GLY A 83 -13.28 10.18 25.20
N PRO A 84 -12.31 11.03 24.85
CA PRO A 84 -12.53 12.47 24.75
C PRO A 84 -13.56 12.81 23.65
N PRO A 85 -14.34 13.89 23.80
CA PRO A 85 -15.41 14.23 22.88
C PRO A 85 -14.85 14.86 21.58
N SER A 86 -15.62 14.65 20.50
CA SER A 86 -15.57 15.34 19.20
C SER A 86 -14.31 15.20 18.31
N ARG A 87 -14.27 14.11 17.55
CA ARG A 87 -13.96 14.11 16.09
C ARG A 87 -14.60 12.88 15.43
N ASN A 88 -15.74 13.09 14.77
CA ASN A 88 -16.53 12.17 13.94
C ASN A 88 -16.34 10.66 14.18
N ILE A 89 -16.94 10.15 15.26
CA ILE A 89 -17.08 8.72 15.57
C ILE A 89 -17.74 7.95 14.40
N LEU A 90 -18.68 8.60 13.69
CA LEU A 90 -19.36 8.03 12.52
C LEU A 90 -18.37 7.65 11.40
N CYS A 91 -17.35 8.49 11.15
CA CYS A 91 -16.36 8.24 10.10
C CYS A 91 -15.41 7.08 10.48
N LEU A 92 -15.00 7.01 11.75
CA LEU A 92 -14.16 5.92 12.26
C LEU A 92 -14.89 4.57 12.28
N VAL A 93 -16.17 4.56 12.64
CA VAL A 93 -17.01 3.34 12.62
C VAL A 93 -17.30 2.89 11.19
N GLN A 94 -17.52 3.82 10.25
CA GLN A 94 -17.67 3.50 8.83
C GLN A 94 -16.40 2.86 8.23
N VAL A 95 -15.22 3.41 8.52
CA VAL A 95 -13.92 2.83 8.12
C VAL A 95 -13.71 1.48 8.79
N GLU A 96 -14.16 1.31 10.03
CA GLU A 96 -14.05 0.05 10.76
C GLU A 96 -14.94 -1.06 10.19
N PHE A 97 -16.17 -0.73 9.80
CA PHE A 97 -17.14 -1.64 9.19
C PHE A 97 -16.77 -2.01 7.74
N LEU A 98 -16.40 -1.03 6.90
CA LEU A 98 -16.00 -1.27 5.51
C LEU A 98 -14.75 -2.16 5.40
N ALA A 99 -13.80 -2.01 6.34
CA ALA A 99 -12.63 -2.89 6.36
C ALA A 99 -12.85 -4.26 7.06
N ILE A 100 -14.03 -4.50 7.64
CA ILE A 100 -14.51 -5.84 8.07
C ILE A 100 -15.33 -6.50 6.94
N LEU A 101 -16.10 -5.71 6.19
CA LEU A 101 -16.88 -6.15 5.02
C LEU A 101 -16.00 -6.58 3.83
N SER A 102 -14.70 -6.34 3.89
CA SER A 102 -13.71 -6.67 2.84
C SER A 102 -13.33 -8.14 2.76
N VAL A 103 -14.00 -8.99 3.54
CA VAL A 103 -13.62 -10.40 3.73
C VAL A 103 -14.20 -11.38 2.69
N PRO A 104 -15.28 -11.12 1.92
CA PRO A 104 -15.68 -12.06 0.89
C PRO A 104 -14.95 -11.79 -0.43
N GLN A 105 -13.64 -11.54 -0.41
CA GLN A 105 -12.83 -11.51 -1.63
C GLN A 105 -12.73 -12.88 -2.29
N VAL A 106 -12.92 -13.95 -1.52
CA VAL A 106 -13.12 -15.29 -2.08
C VAL A 106 -14.41 -15.34 -2.89
N ALA A 107 -15.51 -14.72 -2.43
CA ALA A 107 -16.76 -14.66 -3.20
C ALA A 107 -16.61 -13.77 -4.44
N VAL A 108 -15.92 -12.62 -4.31
CA VAL A 108 -15.59 -11.76 -5.45
C VAL A 108 -14.72 -12.49 -6.46
N ALA A 109 -13.71 -13.25 -6.02
CA ALA A 109 -12.87 -14.05 -6.90
C ALA A 109 -13.67 -15.18 -7.56
N VAL A 110 -14.50 -15.91 -6.80
CA VAL A 110 -15.37 -16.97 -7.34
C VAL A 110 -16.35 -16.40 -8.37
N LEU A 111 -16.93 -15.22 -8.13
CA LEU A 111 -17.79 -14.53 -9.10
C LEU A 111 -16.98 -14.05 -10.31
N PHE A 112 -15.80 -13.47 -10.12
CA PHE A 112 -14.88 -12.99 -11.17
C PHE A 112 -14.45 -14.09 -12.16
N PHE A 113 -14.41 -15.35 -11.71
CA PHE A 113 -14.02 -16.50 -12.54
C PHE A 113 -15.20 -17.38 -12.99
N LYS A 114 -16.41 -17.16 -12.45
CA LYS A 114 -17.62 -17.91 -12.88
C LYS A 114 -18.28 -17.28 -14.11
N VAL A 115 -18.14 -15.98 -14.27
CA VAL A 115 -18.69 -15.24 -15.42
C VAL A 115 -17.90 -15.65 -16.67
N LYS A 116 -18.59 -16.25 -17.65
CA LYS A 116 -18.07 -16.62 -18.98
C LYS A 116 -18.96 -15.97 -20.05
N GLY A 117 -18.40 -15.60 -21.20
CA GLY A 117 -19.15 -15.10 -22.36
C GLY A 117 -19.09 -13.57 -22.58
N SER A 118 -19.98 -13.05 -23.43
CA SER A 118 -19.94 -11.67 -23.96
C SER A 118 -20.14 -10.54 -22.93
N GLY A 119 -20.67 -10.83 -21.73
CA GLY A 119 -20.82 -9.86 -20.62
C GLY A 119 -19.57 -9.71 -19.72
N TYR A 120 -18.53 -10.52 -19.95
CA TYR A 120 -17.35 -10.64 -19.09
C TYR A 120 -16.53 -9.36 -18.93
N PHE A 121 -16.48 -8.50 -19.94
CA PHE A 121 -15.69 -7.27 -19.90
C PHE A 121 -16.27 -6.25 -18.90
N TYR A 122 -17.59 -6.05 -18.95
CA TYR A 122 -18.30 -5.11 -18.08
C TYR A 122 -18.30 -5.60 -16.63
N GLU A 123 -18.57 -6.89 -16.41
CA GLU A 123 -18.59 -7.47 -15.06
C GLU A 123 -17.21 -7.50 -14.39
N ARG A 124 -16.12 -7.77 -15.14
CA ARG A 124 -14.75 -7.66 -14.59
C ARG A 124 -14.35 -6.23 -14.28
N SER A 125 -14.79 -5.26 -15.08
CA SER A 125 -14.57 -3.84 -14.80
C SER A 125 -15.23 -3.43 -13.48
N ILE A 126 -16.47 -3.88 -13.23
CA ILE A 126 -17.19 -3.63 -11.97
C ILE A 126 -16.46 -4.29 -10.79
N ILE A 127 -16.03 -5.54 -10.93
CA ILE A 127 -15.32 -6.23 -9.85
C ILE A 127 -13.99 -5.53 -9.55
N ASN A 128 -13.24 -5.09 -10.56
CA ASN A 128 -12.01 -4.33 -10.35
C ASN A 128 -12.27 -2.97 -9.70
N LEU A 129 -13.38 -2.30 -10.03
CA LEU A 129 -13.82 -1.08 -9.34
C LEU A 129 -14.15 -1.36 -7.87
N VAL A 130 -14.81 -2.47 -7.57
CA VAL A 130 -15.11 -2.91 -6.20
C VAL A 130 -13.81 -3.23 -5.44
N LEU A 131 -12.85 -3.91 -6.07
CA LEU A 131 -11.53 -4.19 -5.48
C LEU A 131 -10.76 -2.90 -5.19
N LEU A 132 -10.80 -1.92 -6.11
CA LEU A 132 -10.19 -0.61 -5.93
C LEU A 132 -10.85 0.18 -4.80
N PHE A 133 -12.19 0.19 -4.73
CA PHE A 133 -12.92 0.86 -3.66
C PHE A 133 -12.64 0.23 -2.29
N GLN A 134 -12.52 -1.10 -2.23
CA GLN A 134 -12.15 -1.82 -1.01
C GLN A 134 -10.68 -1.61 -0.59
N TYR A 135 -9.81 -1.27 -1.54
CA TYR A 135 -8.39 -1.02 -1.29
C TYR A 135 -8.18 0.30 -0.52
N LEU A 136 -8.95 1.35 -0.83
CA LEU A 136 -8.79 2.68 -0.21
C LEU A 136 -8.93 2.65 1.33
N PRO A 137 -9.98 2.05 1.94
CA PRO A 137 -10.08 1.90 3.39
C PRO A 137 -8.92 1.11 4.02
N ARG A 138 -8.36 0.13 3.30
CA ARG A 138 -7.25 -0.70 3.80
C ARG A 138 -5.95 0.10 3.91
N ILE A 139 -5.63 0.87 2.87
CA ILE A 139 -4.46 1.76 2.86
C ILE A 139 -4.60 2.84 3.92
N PHE A 140 -5.78 3.46 4.03
CA PHE A 140 -6.02 4.48 5.04
C PHE A 140 -5.77 3.99 6.46
N ARG A 141 -6.13 2.73 6.78
CA ARG A 141 -5.81 2.13 8.08
C ARG A 141 -4.31 1.91 8.28
N ILE A 142 -3.59 1.46 7.27
CA ILE A 142 -2.13 1.29 7.35
C ILE A 142 -1.47 2.66 7.60
N TYR A 143 -1.93 3.70 6.91
CA TYR A 143 -1.50 5.08 7.11
C TYR A 143 -1.71 5.55 8.55
N LEU A 144 -2.92 5.37 9.11
CA LEU A 144 -3.21 5.73 10.50
C LEU A 144 -2.32 4.97 11.48
N HIS A 145 -2.07 3.69 11.21
CA HIS A 145 -1.15 2.89 12.01
C HIS A 145 0.29 3.44 11.93
N ALA A 146 0.79 3.76 10.73
CA ALA A 146 2.11 4.36 10.53
C ALA A 146 2.25 5.70 11.26
N PHE A 147 1.21 6.54 11.24
CA PHE A 147 1.19 7.82 11.97
C PHE A 147 1.29 7.65 13.48
N SER A 148 0.74 6.57 14.04
CA SER A 148 0.73 6.30 15.48
C SER A 148 2.08 5.78 16.03
N ILE A 149 3.01 5.38 15.17
CA ILE A 149 4.30 4.82 15.60
C ILE A 149 5.26 5.93 16.01
N LYS A 150 5.77 5.84 17.24
CA LYS A 150 6.74 6.79 17.80
C LYS A 150 8.17 6.60 17.29
N LYS A 151 8.53 5.38 16.90
CA LYS A 151 9.88 5.06 16.40
C LYS A 151 10.07 5.64 15.00
N ILE A 152 10.94 6.65 14.90
CA ILE A 152 11.17 7.46 13.70
C ILE A 152 11.61 6.60 12.50
N TRP A 153 12.59 5.71 12.66
CA TRP A 153 13.00 4.84 11.54
C TRP A 153 11.84 3.98 11.03
N ILE A 154 10.98 3.47 11.93
CA ILE A 154 9.89 2.56 11.55
C ILE A 154 8.84 3.34 10.74
N LYS A 155 8.58 4.58 11.15
CA LYS A 155 7.73 5.50 10.41
C LYS A 155 8.30 5.77 9.01
N GLY A 156 9.60 6.00 8.88
CA GLY A 156 10.29 6.14 7.60
C GLY A 156 10.13 4.92 6.70
N VAL A 157 10.46 3.73 7.21
CA VAL A 157 10.31 2.45 6.47
C VAL A 157 8.87 2.22 6.01
N LEU A 158 7.88 2.52 6.85
CA LEU A 158 6.46 2.38 6.48
C LEU A 158 6.02 3.38 5.42
N ASN A 159 6.56 4.60 5.42
CA ASN A 159 6.27 5.58 4.38
C ASN A 159 6.84 5.14 3.02
N PHE A 160 8.06 4.60 2.98
CA PHE A 160 8.61 3.99 1.77
C PHE A 160 7.79 2.79 1.29
N TYR A 161 7.39 1.92 2.23
CA TYR A 161 6.50 0.80 1.91
C TYR A 161 5.19 1.26 1.24
N LEU A 162 4.55 2.30 1.79
CA LEU A 162 3.33 2.87 1.22
C LEU A 162 3.56 3.43 -0.19
N TYR A 163 4.71 4.05 -0.44
CA TYR A 163 5.07 4.58 -1.76
C TYR A 163 5.31 3.47 -2.80
N ILE A 164 6.12 2.46 -2.46
CA ILE A 164 6.36 1.28 -3.31
C ILE A 164 5.02 0.58 -3.61
N HIS A 165 4.16 0.47 -2.60
CA HIS A 165 2.87 -0.18 -2.76
C HIS A 165 1.92 0.61 -3.67
N ALA A 166 1.89 1.94 -3.55
CA ALA A 166 1.14 2.80 -4.45
C ALA A 166 1.64 2.66 -5.90
N SER A 167 2.95 2.55 -6.11
CA SER A 167 3.57 2.33 -7.42
C SER A 167 3.14 0.99 -8.02
N HIS A 168 3.18 -0.08 -7.23
CA HIS A 168 2.70 -1.40 -7.64
C HIS A 168 1.22 -1.37 -8.03
N MET A 169 0.36 -0.72 -7.24
CA MET A 169 -1.06 -0.58 -7.55
C MET A 169 -1.29 0.22 -8.84
N LEU A 170 -0.59 1.34 -8.99
CA LEU A 170 -0.69 2.18 -10.19
C LEU A 170 -0.26 1.42 -11.45
N GLY A 171 0.85 0.69 -11.38
CA GLY A 171 1.33 -0.17 -12.47
C GLY A 171 0.35 -1.28 -12.84
N ALA A 172 -0.27 -1.91 -11.84
CA ALA A 172 -1.26 -2.96 -12.06
C ALA A 172 -2.56 -2.44 -12.71
N ILE A 173 -3.03 -1.26 -12.27
CA ILE A 173 -4.17 -0.59 -12.91
C ILE A 173 -3.84 -0.22 -14.34
N TRP A 174 -2.65 0.35 -14.60
CA TRP A 174 -2.21 0.68 -15.95
C TRP A 174 -2.14 -0.55 -16.86
N TYR A 175 -1.61 -1.68 -16.36
CA TYR A 175 -1.60 -2.94 -17.10
C TYR A 175 -3.00 -3.38 -17.49
N PHE A 176 -3.92 -3.40 -16.51
CA PHE A 176 -5.30 -3.82 -16.75
C PHE A 176 -6.02 -2.90 -17.74
N LEU A 177 -5.88 -1.58 -17.58
CA LEU A 177 -6.46 -0.60 -18.50
C LEU A 177 -5.86 -0.71 -19.92
N SER A 178 -4.57 -1.06 -20.03
CA SER A 178 -3.94 -1.29 -21.34
C SER A 178 -4.55 -2.49 -22.07
N ILE A 179 -4.82 -3.58 -21.34
CA ILE A 179 -5.56 -4.73 -21.90
C ILE A 179 -6.98 -4.31 -22.29
N GLN A 180 -7.67 -3.55 -21.44
CA GLN A 180 -9.02 -3.05 -21.73
C GLN A 180 -9.06 -2.20 -23.01
N ARG A 181 -8.12 -1.27 -23.17
CA ARG A 181 -8.01 -0.43 -24.36
C ARG A 181 -7.72 -1.26 -25.61
N GLY A 182 -6.83 -2.25 -25.51
CA GLY A 182 -6.54 -3.18 -26.61
C GLY A 182 -7.79 -3.93 -27.07
N THR A 183 -8.59 -4.43 -26.12
CA THR A 183 -9.83 -5.15 -26.43
C THR A 183 -10.93 -4.27 -27.03
N ILE A 184 -11.07 -3.02 -26.58
CA ILE A 184 -12.04 -2.07 -27.15
C ILE A 184 -11.66 -1.72 -28.59
N CYS A 185 -10.37 -1.43 -28.83
CA CYS A 185 -9.87 -1.13 -30.18
C CYS A 185 -10.11 -2.30 -31.16
N TRP A 186 -9.90 -3.53 -30.71
CA TRP A 186 -10.21 -4.71 -31.53
C TRP A 186 -11.71 -4.85 -31.80
N HIS A 187 -12.56 -4.54 -30.83
CA HIS A 187 -14.00 -4.57 -31.01
C HIS A 187 -14.48 -3.50 -32.02
N GLU A 188 -13.98 -2.26 -31.91
CA GLU A 188 -14.34 -1.17 -32.83
C GLU A 188 -13.79 -1.36 -34.25
N GLY A 189 -12.59 -1.94 -34.39
CA GLY A 189 -11.97 -2.19 -35.69
C GLY A 189 -12.62 -3.33 -36.49
N CYS A 190 -13.44 -4.15 -35.84
CA CYS A 190 -14.10 -5.30 -36.45
C CYS A 190 -15.39 -4.91 -37.19
N LYS A 191 -15.35 -4.90 -38.53
CA LYS A 191 -16.47 -4.47 -39.40
C LYS A 191 -17.46 -5.56 -39.83
N SER A 192 -17.24 -6.84 -39.51
CA SER A 192 -18.13 -7.95 -39.90
C SER A 192 -18.43 -8.90 -38.73
N PRO A 193 -19.70 -9.32 -38.52
CA PRO A 193 -20.07 -10.29 -37.49
C PRO A 193 -19.55 -11.72 -37.73
N GLU A 194 -19.20 -12.07 -38.97
CA GLU A 194 -18.63 -13.39 -39.31
C GLU A 194 -17.10 -13.39 -39.27
N GLY A 195 -16.46 -12.26 -39.62
CA GLY A 195 -15.01 -12.08 -39.51
C GLY A 195 -14.54 -11.71 -38.10
N CYS A 196 -15.48 -11.27 -37.25
CA CYS A 196 -15.27 -10.96 -35.85
C CYS A 196 -16.23 -11.78 -34.98
N LYS A 197 -16.04 -13.10 -35.00
CA LYS A 197 -16.48 -14.00 -33.93
C LYS A 197 -15.90 -13.46 -32.61
N ALA A 198 -16.71 -12.65 -31.94
CA ALA A 198 -16.37 -11.73 -30.87
C ALA A 198 -15.36 -12.29 -29.86
N ILE A 199 -14.20 -11.61 -29.70
CA ILE A 199 -13.19 -11.80 -28.64
C ILE A 199 -13.32 -13.18 -27.98
N HIS A 200 -13.09 -14.26 -28.73
CA HIS A 200 -13.23 -15.58 -28.13
C HIS A 200 -12.25 -15.65 -26.99
N TYR A 201 -12.73 -16.04 -25.81
CA TYR A 201 -11.81 -16.52 -24.79
C TYR A 201 -11.01 -17.64 -25.43
N CYS A 202 -9.70 -17.70 -25.18
CA CYS A 202 -8.86 -18.76 -25.74
C CYS A 202 -9.30 -20.19 -25.31
N HIS A 203 -10.36 -20.30 -24.49
CA HIS A 203 -11.02 -21.53 -24.08
C HIS A 203 -12.14 -21.99 -25.04
N GLU A 204 -12.67 -21.11 -25.89
CA GLU A 204 -13.74 -21.42 -26.87
C GLU A 204 -13.17 -21.86 -28.24
N ILE A 205 -11.88 -21.65 -28.47
CA ILE A 205 -11.15 -22.13 -29.65
C ILE A 205 -10.62 -23.53 -29.30
N ASP A 206 -11.50 -24.52 -29.25
CA ASP A 206 -11.07 -25.92 -29.30
C ASP A 206 -11.98 -26.69 -30.26
N THR A 207 -11.47 -26.95 -31.46
CA THR A 207 -11.78 -28.17 -32.23
C THR A 207 -10.87 -28.41 -33.44
N THR A 208 -9.89 -27.57 -33.80
CA THR A 208 -9.02 -27.88 -34.97
C THR A 208 -7.56 -27.42 -34.95
N LEU A 209 -6.98 -26.95 -33.85
CA LEU A 209 -5.53 -26.67 -33.84
C LEU A 209 -4.90 -26.95 -32.47
N GLN A 210 -4.62 -28.23 -32.23
CA GLN A 210 -3.55 -28.60 -31.32
C GLN A 210 -2.22 -28.06 -31.89
N SER A 211 -1.73 -26.97 -31.32
CA SER A 211 -0.30 -26.67 -31.34
C SER A 211 0.12 -26.39 -29.91
N GLY A 212 0.70 -27.41 -29.28
CA GLY A 212 1.49 -27.25 -28.07
C GLY A 212 2.57 -26.20 -28.33
N ASN A 213 2.47 -25.08 -27.63
CA ASN A 213 3.58 -24.33 -27.04
C ASN A 213 2.99 -23.10 -26.37
N THR A 214 3.38 -22.85 -25.12
CA THR A 214 3.31 -21.56 -24.42
C THR A 214 4.23 -20.52 -25.12
N ALA A 215 4.10 -20.38 -26.43
CA ALA A 215 4.83 -19.41 -27.23
C ALA A 215 4.02 -18.11 -27.25
N GLY A 216 4.53 -17.06 -26.60
CA GLY A 216 3.93 -15.72 -26.62
C GLY A 216 3.48 -15.19 -25.26
N GLN A 217 3.47 -16.00 -24.19
CA GLN A 217 3.13 -15.50 -22.87
C GLN A 217 4.38 -14.91 -22.20
N VAL A 218 4.43 -13.58 -22.08
CA VAL A 218 5.49 -12.87 -21.34
C VAL A 218 5.53 -13.38 -19.91
N ASN A 219 6.73 -13.77 -19.44
CA ASN A 219 6.93 -14.21 -18.06
C ASN A 219 6.34 -13.21 -17.06
N PHE A 220 5.59 -13.71 -16.06
CA PHE A 220 4.94 -12.86 -15.06
C PHE A 220 5.92 -11.90 -14.39
N SER A 221 7.14 -12.34 -14.06
CA SER A 221 8.15 -11.48 -13.44
C SER A 221 8.51 -10.29 -14.32
N THR A 222 8.71 -10.50 -15.62
CA THR A 222 9.03 -9.42 -16.57
C THR A 222 7.90 -8.39 -16.60
N LYS A 223 6.66 -8.87 -16.73
CA LYS A 223 5.46 -8.03 -16.70
C LYS A 223 5.34 -7.25 -15.39
N PHE A 224 5.50 -7.93 -14.25
CA PHE A 224 5.42 -7.34 -12.91
C PHE A 224 6.46 -6.23 -12.69
N PHE A 225 7.73 -6.50 -12.99
CA PHE A 225 8.79 -5.51 -12.80
C PHE A 225 8.66 -4.34 -13.78
N TYR A 226 8.23 -4.61 -15.02
CA TYR A 226 7.98 -3.57 -16.01
C TYR A 226 6.84 -2.62 -15.59
N THR A 227 5.71 -3.15 -15.15
CA THR A 227 4.56 -2.35 -14.72
C THR A 227 4.82 -1.62 -13.41
N MET A 228 5.55 -2.26 -12.47
CA MET A 228 6.01 -1.61 -11.25
C MET A 228 6.98 -0.47 -11.55
N TRP A 229 7.94 -0.67 -12.46
CA TRP A 229 8.84 0.39 -12.93
C TRP A 229 8.06 1.55 -13.57
N TRP A 230 7.10 1.25 -14.44
CA TRP A 230 6.22 2.26 -15.04
C TRP A 230 5.47 3.06 -13.95
N GLY A 231 4.94 2.39 -12.92
CA GLY A 231 4.29 3.03 -11.79
C GLY A 231 5.26 3.96 -11.03
N PHE A 232 6.48 3.50 -10.76
CA PHE A 232 7.49 4.29 -10.04
C PHE A 232 7.91 5.55 -10.82
N ARG A 233 8.12 5.42 -12.13
CA ARG A 233 8.46 6.51 -13.05
C ARG A 233 7.40 7.61 -13.02
N ASN A 234 6.13 7.21 -13.15
CA ASN A 234 5.01 8.17 -13.11
C ASN A 234 4.83 8.78 -11.71
N MET A 235 5.05 8.00 -10.65
CA MET A 235 4.95 8.51 -9.27
C MET A 235 6.03 9.53 -8.90
N SER A 236 7.20 9.46 -9.53
CA SER A 236 8.32 10.36 -9.26
C SER A 236 8.29 11.61 -10.13
N ASN A 237 7.27 11.75 -11.00
CA ASN A 237 7.18 12.73 -12.07
C ASN A 237 8.44 12.76 -12.98
N TYR A 238 9.22 11.68 -12.99
CA TYR A 238 10.45 11.58 -13.76
C TYR A 238 10.11 11.06 -15.16
N GLY A 239 10.02 11.98 -16.11
CA GLY A 239 9.74 11.65 -17.51
C GLY A 239 8.39 10.96 -17.70
N THR A 240 7.28 11.58 -17.29
CA THR A 240 5.94 11.10 -17.62
C THR A 240 5.73 11.17 -19.15
N ASP A 241 5.47 10.02 -19.79
CA ASP A 241 5.08 9.94 -21.22
C ASP A 241 3.62 9.49 -21.35
N LEU A 242 2.78 10.06 -20.48
CA LEU A 242 1.38 9.68 -20.37
C LEU A 242 0.59 10.31 -21.53
N LYS A 243 0.60 9.63 -22.67
CA LYS A 243 -0.25 9.98 -23.81
C LYS A 243 -1.68 9.53 -23.54
N THR A 244 -2.55 10.48 -23.22
CA THR A 244 -3.98 10.23 -23.09
C THR A 244 -4.63 10.09 -24.46
N SER A 245 -5.78 9.41 -24.52
CA SER A 245 -6.59 9.37 -25.76
C SER A 245 -7.57 10.56 -25.82
N ASN A 246 -8.40 10.56 -26.87
CA ASN A 246 -9.49 11.53 -27.03
C ASN A 246 -10.70 11.27 -26.09
N TYR A 247 -10.68 10.20 -25.28
CA TYR A 247 -11.78 9.89 -24.37
C TYR A 247 -11.68 10.72 -23.08
N LEU A 248 -12.78 11.40 -22.72
CA LEU A 248 -12.86 12.27 -21.54
C LEU A 248 -12.51 11.53 -20.24
N TRP A 249 -13.01 10.30 -20.07
CA TRP A 249 -12.79 9.52 -18.84
C TRP A 249 -11.31 9.17 -18.61
N GLU A 250 -10.56 8.86 -19.66
CA GLU A 250 -9.12 8.59 -19.54
C GLU A 250 -8.35 9.84 -19.14
N ASN A 251 -8.74 11.00 -19.68
CA ASN A 251 -8.17 12.29 -19.31
C ASN A 251 -8.47 12.65 -17.84
N CYS A 252 -9.72 12.53 -17.40
CA CYS A 252 -10.10 12.75 -16.02
C CYS A 252 -9.34 11.82 -15.06
N PHE A 253 -9.20 10.54 -15.43
CA PHE A 253 -8.44 9.56 -14.65
C PHE A 253 -6.95 9.89 -14.58
N ALA A 254 -6.34 10.30 -15.69
CA ALA A 254 -4.94 10.72 -15.74
C ALA A 254 -4.68 11.96 -14.86
N ILE A 255 -5.57 12.94 -14.88
CA ILE A 255 -5.49 14.14 -14.02
C ILE A 255 -5.59 13.76 -12.54
N LEU A 256 -6.58 12.92 -12.18
CA LEU A 256 -6.76 12.45 -10.80
C LEU A 256 -5.53 11.70 -10.29
N ILE A 257 -4.97 10.78 -11.08
CA ILE A 257 -3.75 10.06 -10.73
C ILE A 257 -2.59 11.03 -10.55
N SER A 258 -2.39 11.95 -11.49
CA SER A 258 -1.28 12.90 -11.43
C SER A 258 -1.34 13.77 -10.18
N ALA A 259 -2.54 14.23 -9.79
CA ALA A 259 -2.75 14.98 -8.57
C ALA A 259 -2.46 14.14 -7.30
N ILE A 260 -3.00 12.92 -7.24
CA ILE A 260 -2.76 11.99 -6.11
C ILE A 260 -1.27 11.67 -5.98
N VAL A 261 -0.61 11.42 -7.10
CA VAL A 261 0.83 11.12 -7.16
C VAL A 261 1.66 12.28 -6.62
N LEU A 262 1.38 13.50 -7.05
CA LEU A 262 2.10 14.69 -6.59
C LEU A 262 1.95 14.88 -5.07
N LEU A 263 0.74 14.68 -4.55
CA LEU A 263 0.48 14.71 -3.10
C LEU A 263 1.24 13.61 -2.36
N LEU A 264 1.28 12.38 -2.88
CA LEU A 264 2.02 11.28 -2.26
C LEU A 264 3.54 11.49 -2.31
N PHE A 265 4.06 12.05 -3.40
CA PHE A 265 5.49 12.32 -3.55
C PHE A 265 5.96 13.44 -2.62
N SER A 266 5.23 14.56 -2.58
CA SER A 266 5.51 15.65 -1.64
C SER A 266 5.38 15.20 -0.18
N TYR A 267 4.39 14.36 0.14
CA TYR A 267 4.25 13.73 1.44
C TYR A 267 5.45 12.85 1.79
N LEU A 268 5.94 12.02 0.86
CA LEU A 268 7.11 11.18 1.09
C LEU A 268 8.35 12.02 1.37
N ILE A 269 8.64 13.01 0.52
CA ILE A 269 9.80 13.91 0.69
C ILE A 269 9.74 14.59 2.05
N GLY A 270 8.60 15.17 2.42
CA GLY A 270 8.43 15.85 3.71
C GLY A 270 8.68 14.94 4.91
N ASN A 271 8.21 13.69 4.85
CA ASN A 271 8.46 12.72 5.92
C ASN A 271 9.90 12.21 5.95
N VAL A 272 10.53 11.98 4.80
CA VAL A 272 11.95 11.57 4.74
C VAL A 272 12.82 12.68 5.30
N GLN A 273 12.59 13.94 4.90
CA GLN A 273 13.30 15.09 5.43
C GLN A 273 13.12 15.22 6.95
N THR A 274 11.89 15.10 7.45
CA THR A 274 11.61 15.15 8.90
C THR A 274 12.28 13.99 9.64
N CYS A 275 12.22 12.78 9.08
CA CYS A 275 12.84 11.59 9.65
C CYS A 275 14.36 11.75 9.75
N MET A 276 15.00 12.22 8.68
CA MET A 276 16.45 12.47 8.65
C MET A 276 16.85 13.53 9.67
N GLN A 277 16.12 14.65 9.73
CA GLN A 277 16.39 15.70 10.72
C GLN A 277 16.26 15.18 12.17
N GLN A 278 15.22 14.42 12.47
CA GLN A 278 15.00 13.87 13.81
C GLN A 278 16.03 12.81 14.20
N LEU A 279 16.46 11.96 13.25
CA LEU A 279 17.53 10.98 13.49
C LEU A 279 18.85 11.69 13.79
N THR A 280 19.21 12.72 13.02
CA THR A 280 20.39 13.54 13.27
C THR A 280 20.33 14.19 14.65
N SER A 281 19.20 14.82 15.02
CA SER A 281 19.05 15.42 16.35
C SER A 281 19.15 14.41 17.49
N THR A 282 18.60 13.20 17.31
CA THR A 282 18.69 12.15 18.34
C THR A 282 20.13 11.68 18.53
N ASN A 283 20.85 11.43 17.45
CA ASN A 283 22.26 11.04 17.51
C ASN A 283 23.12 12.14 18.14
N LEU A 284 22.86 13.41 17.81
CA LEU A 284 23.54 14.55 18.44
C LEU A 284 23.27 14.58 19.95
N LEU A 285 22.02 14.43 20.38
CA LEU A 285 21.68 14.37 21.81
C LEU A 285 22.35 13.19 22.54
N GLU A 286 22.55 12.05 21.88
CA GLU A 286 23.30 10.91 22.45
C GLU A 286 24.79 11.23 22.61
N VAL A 287 25.40 11.88 21.61
CA VAL A 287 26.79 12.35 21.68
C VAL A 287 26.96 13.40 22.78
N GLU A 288 26.03 14.34 22.90
CA GLU A 288 26.04 15.37 23.95
C GLU A 288 26.02 14.74 25.34
N LYS A 289 25.08 13.81 25.59
CA LYS A 289 24.98 13.08 26.86
C LYS A 289 26.24 12.25 27.15
N GLY A 290 26.85 11.67 26.12
CA GLY A 290 28.13 10.97 26.24
C GLY A 290 29.24 11.90 26.73
N LYS A 291 29.43 13.04 26.07
CA LYS A 291 30.42 14.07 26.44
C LYS A 291 30.17 14.63 27.84
N GLU A 292 28.92 14.95 28.18
CA GLU A 292 28.56 15.38 29.54
C GLU A 292 28.91 14.32 30.59
N GLY A 293 28.71 13.03 30.29
CA GLY A 293 29.08 11.91 31.15
C GLY A 293 30.58 11.85 31.42
N GLU A 294 31.40 12.00 30.40
CA GLU A 294 32.86 12.05 30.51
C GLU A 294 33.35 13.25 31.34
N ILE A 295 32.75 14.42 31.13
CA ILE A 295 33.07 15.63 31.89
C ILE A 295 32.71 15.46 33.37
N ARG A 296 31.51 14.92 33.67
CA ARG A 296 31.13 14.61 35.06
C ARG A 296 32.08 13.62 35.71
N TYR A 297 32.50 12.59 34.98
CA TYR A 297 33.46 11.61 35.46
C TYR A 297 34.82 12.25 35.76
N TRP A 298 35.35 13.07 34.84
CA TRP A 298 36.59 13.83 35.05
C TRP A 298 36.50 14.76 36.27
N MET A 299 35.37 15.46 36.45
CA MET A 299 35.18 16.33 37.62
C MET A 299 35.14 15.56 38.94
N SER A 300 34.55 14.36 38.93
CA SER A 300 34.53 13.47 40.11
C SER A 300 35.92 12.93 40.44
N ARG A 301 36.69 12.51 39.43
CA ARG A 301 38.04 11.96 39.59
C ARG A 301 39.02 12.98 40.16
N ASN A 302 38.85 14.26 39.83
CA ASN A 302 39.68 15.36 40.32
C ASN A 302 39.17 16.02 41.60
N CYS A 303 38.17 15.42 42.28
CA CYS A 303 37.62 15.92 43.56
C CYS A 303 37.21 17.41 43.53
N LEU A 304 36.59 17.86 42.43
CA LEU A 304 36.06 19.23 42.35
C LEU A 304 34.95 19.43 43.39
N LEU A 305 35.06 20.51 44.18
CA LEU A 305 34.01 20.94 45.12
C LEU A 305 32.70 21.24 44.37
N GLU A 306 31.55 20.86 44.93
CA GLU A 306 30.24 20.97 44.25
C GLU A 306 29.91 22.39 43.78
N TYR A 307 30.30 23.42 44.55
CA TYR A 307 30.10 24.81 44.15
C TYR A 307 30.90 25.20 42.88
N LYS A 308 32.10 24.62 42.67
CA LYS A 308 32.89 24.84 41.45
C LYS A 308 32.25 24.13 40.25
N LYS A 309 31.70 22.92 40.46
CA LYS A 309 30.97 22.19 39.41
C LYS A 309 29.75 22.97 38.94
N ILE A 310 28.91 23.45 39.87
CA ILE A 310 27.70 24.22 39.56
C ILE A 310 28.04 25.49 38.75
N LYS A 311 29.18 26.14 39.04
CA LYS A 311 29.62 27.34 38.32
C LYS A 311 30.23 27.03 36.93
N MET A 312 30.95 25.92 36.78
CA MET A 312 31.61 25.56 35.50
C MET A 312 30.66 24.89 34.52
N MET A 313 29.72 24.07 35.00
CA MET A 313 28.91 23.19 34.16
C MET A 313 28.07 23.93 33.10
N PRO A 314 27.44 25.08 33.39
CA PRO A 314 26.73 25.84 32.36
C PRO A 314 27.64 26.31 31.22
N ASN A 315 28.85 26.78 31.54
CA ASN A 315 29.80 27.29 30.54
C ASN A 315 30.37 26.15 29.67
N ILE A 316 30.58 24.97 30.26
CA ILE A 316 31.01 23.78 29.53
C ILE A 316 29.89 23.29 28.61
N ASN A 317 28.65 23.22 29.12
CA ASN A 317 27.50 22.81 28.30
C ASN A 317 27.26 23.78 27.14
N GLN A 318 27.40 25.09 27.35
CA GLN A 318 27.29 26.07 26.27
C GLN A 318 28.38 25.86 25.20
N ASN A 319 29.64 25.70 25.60
CA ASN A 319 30.73 25.40 24.66
C ASN A 319 30.54 24.07 23.92
N LEU A 320 29.93 23.06 24.56
CA LEU A 320 29.59 21.80 23.89
C LEU A 320 28.52 22.01 22.81
N LEU A 321 27.48 22.77 23.14
CA LEU A 321 26.40 23.11 22.20
C LEU A 321 26.93 23.89 21.00
N ASP A 322 27.76 24.91 21.23
CA ASP A 322 28.29 25.75 20.15
C ASP A 322 29.19 24.95 19.18
N ASN A 323 30.02 24.04 19.70
CA ASN A 323 30.85 23.14 18.88
C ASN A 323 29.99 22.13 18.10
N MET A 324 28.95 21.58 18.72
CA MET A 324 28.04 20.64 18.04
C MET A 324 27.23 21.31 16.94
N ASP A 325 26.83 22.58 17.14
CA ASP A 325 26.09 23.34 16.14
C ASP A 325 26.97 23.73 14.94
N ALA A 326 28.28 23.96 15.17
CA ALA A 326 29.27 24.11 14.11
C ALA A 326 29.44 22.82 13.29
N ASP A 327 29.56 21.66 13.95
CA ASP A 327 29.66 20.35 13.28
C ASP A 327 28.37 20.01 12.51
N ALA A 328 27.20 20.30 13.06
CA ALA A 328 25.91 20.07 12.40
C ALA A 328 25.71 20.95 11.15
N LYS A 329 26.28 22.16 11.13
CA LYS A 329 26.30 23.04 9.95
C LYS A 329 27.24 22.51 8.87
N LEU A 330 28.37 21.91 9.25
CA LEU A 330 29.29 21.26 8.31
C LEU A 330 28.66 20.03 7.64
N VAL A 331 27.85 19.26 8.36
CA VAL A 331 27.13 18.08 7.80
C VAL A 331 26.00 18.47 6.83
N LYS A 332 25.47 19.69 6.90
CA LYS A 332 24.41 20.20 5.98
C LYS A 332 24.94 20.70 4.63
N LEU A 333 26.23 20.59 4.35
CA LEU A 333 26.84 20.83 3.03
C LEU A 333 27.46 19.52 2.57
N PRO A 334 26.77 18.74 1.71
CA PRO A 334 26.95 18.92 0.27
C PRO A 334 25.68 18.69 -0.59
N GLY A 335 25.62 19.40 -1.73
CA GLY A 335 24.81 19.05 -2.91
C GLY A 335 23.46 19.74 -3.03
#